data_AF-A0A016STT3-F1
#
_entry.id   AF-A0A016STT3-F1
#
_cell.length_a   1.000
_cell.length_b   1.000
_cell.length_c   1.000
_cell.angle_alpha   90.00
_cell.angle_beta   90.00
_cell.angle_gamma   90.00
#
_symmetry.space_group_name_H-M   'P 1'
#
loop_
_entity.id
_entity.type
_entity.pdbx_description
1 polymer ?
#
loop_
_entity_poly.entity_id
_entity_poly.type
_entity_poly.pdbx_seq_one_letter_code
_entity_poly.pdbx_strand_id
1 'polypeptide(L)'
;MLCLYDNKYKVVLLKAYDNNRFIGTAVTNAWRARMSQMNYEVYMVPDPSNKKSALQQVGELVFGLSNEGLAEFRRIWIRVTDPKKWSTSTGSNRRFLERLFDAARTHTREIGIITNKDDFIQITGGVSLGRSDVRLWYLEDGCDKKKADLEYFAPFGDWNAMDARQYCAAAQVCGLTVNKSVVSPWSFPIRK
;
A
#
# COMPACT_ATOMS: atom_id res chain seq x y z
N MET A 1 8.59 11.55 -13.87
CA MET A 1 9.13 10.24 -13.44
C MET A 1 10.63 10.13 -13.72
N LEU A 2 11.12 10.52 -14.91
CA LEU A 2 12.56 10.55 -15.23
C LEU A 2 13.44 11.20 -14.14
N CYS A 3 13.11 12.42 -13.68
CA CYS A 3 13.88 13.04 -12.60
C CYS A 3 13.92 12.20 -11.30
N LEU A 4 12.84 11.48 -10.94
CA LEU A 4 12.86 10.58 -9.79
C LEU A 4 13.82 9.40 -10.04
N TYR A 5 13.82 8.84 -11.25
CA TYR A 5 14.76 7.80 -11.63
C TYR A 5 16.22 8.28 -11.55
N ASP A 6 16.51 9.49 -12.02
CA ASP A 6 17.85 10.11 -11.93
C ASP A 6 18.27 10.33 -10.48
N ASN A 7 17.31 10.68 -9.61
CA ASN A 7 17.45 10.76 -8.15
C ASN A 7 17.42 9.38 -7.45
N LYS A 8 17.63 8.30 -8.20
CA LYS A 8 17.80 6.92 -7.73
C LYS A 8 16.55 6.28 -7.12
N TYR A 9 15.36 6.85 -7.32
CA TYR A 9 14.11 6.15 -7.01
C TYR A 9 13.86 5.05 -8.04
N LYS A 10 13.50 3.85 -7.57
CA LYS A 10 13.29 2.66 -8.43
C LYS A 10 11.86 2.16 -8.45
N VAL A 11 11.07 2.50 -7.44
CA VAL A 11 9.67 2.09 -7.29
C VAL A 11 8.82 3.32 -6.98
N VAL A 12 7.64 3.40 -7.59
CA VAL A 12 6.58 4.33 -7.17
C VAL A 12 5.36 3.57 -6.68
N LEU A 13 4.80 4.02 -5.56
CA LEU A 13 3.55 3.48 -5.01
C LEU A 13 2.42 4.48 -5.27
N LEU A 14 1.42 4.07 -6.07
CA LEU A 14 0.41 4.98 -6.64
C LEU A 14 -0.95 4.76 -5.97
N LYS A 15 -1.59 5.85 -5.52
CA LYS A 15 -2.95 5.78 -4.97
C LYS A 15 -3.95 5.58 -6.09
N ALA A 16 -4.61 4.42 -6.13
CA ALA A 16 -5.53 4.05 -7.20
C ALA A 16 -6.99 3.96 -6.75
N TYR A 17 -7.26 3.99 -5.44
CA TYR A 17 -8.62 4.01 -4.90
C TYR A 17 -8.65 4.77 -3.57
N ASP A 18 -9.64 5.64 -3.40
CA ASP A 18 -9.87 6.42 -2.18
C ASP A 18 -11.30 6.98 -2.17
N ASN A 19 -11.85 7.27 -0.99
CA ASN A 19 -13.20 7.83 -0.85
C ASN A 19 -14.26 7.07 -1.67
N ASN A 20 -14.20 5.73 -1.64
CA ASN A 20 -15.10 4.83 -2.38
C ASN A 20 -15.09 5.04 -3.91
N ARG A 21 -13.97 5.48 -4.49
CA ARG A 21 -13.83 5.74 -5.93
C ARG A 21 -12.45 5.37 -6.46
N PHE A 22 -12.45 4.88 -7.70
CA PHE A 22 -11.23 4.68 -8.48
C PHE A 22 -10.57 6.02 -8.83
N ILE A 23 -9.24 6.05 -8.85
CA ILE A 23 -8.42 7.21 -9.18
C ILE A 23 -7.67 6.95 -10.48
N GLY A 24 -8.22 7.44 -11.60
CA GLY A 24 -7.66 7.22 -12.95
C GLY A 24 -6.25 7.78 -13.15
N THR A 25 -5.84 8.80 -12.40
CA THR A 25 -4.48 9.36 -12.49
C THR A 25 -3.40 8.36 -12.08
N ALA A 26 -3.74 7.30 -11.35
CA ALA A 26 -2.83 6.19 -11.08
C ALA A 26 -2.37 5.50 -12.36
N VAL A 27 -3.24 5.35 -13.36
CA VAL A 27 -2.92 4.70 -14.63
C VAL A 27 -1.92 5.55 -15.42
N THR A 28 -2.18 6.84 -15.56
CA THR A 28 -1.26 7.77 -16.24
C THR A 28 0.13 7.77 -15.57
N ASN A 29 0.18 7.73 -14.23
CA ASN A 29 1.43 7.70 -13.50
C ASN A 29 2.16 6.35 -13.59
N ALA A 30 1.43 5.24 -13.67
CA ALA A 30 2.01 3.91 -13.90
C ALA A 30 2.67 3.82 -15.28
N TRP A 31 2.00 4.31 -16.33
CA TRP A 31 2.60 4.39 -17.67
C TRP A 31 3.85 5.27 -17.69
N ARG A 32 3.82 6.42 -17.02
CA ARG A 32 5.00 7.31 -16.88
C ARG A 32 6.16 6.63 -16.13
N ALA A 33 5.86 5.84 -15.10
CA ALA A 33 6.87 5.09 -14.36
C ALA A 33 7.52 4.03 -15.26
N ARG A 34 6.70 3.25 -15.98
CA ARG A 34 7.17 2.24 -16.95
C ARG A 34 8.05 2.84 -18.03
N MET A 35 7.65 3.97 -18.62
CA MET A 35 8.45 4.69 -19.63
C MET A 35 9.76 5.26 -19.06
N SER A 36 9.84 5.49 -17.75
CA SER A 36 11.05 6.00 -17.06
C SER A 36 11.87 4.89 -16.39
N GLN A 37 11.69 3.62 -16.78
CA GLN A 37 12.40 2.47 -16.22
C GLN A 37 12.21 2.29 -14.69
N MET A 38 11.09 2.79 -14.15
CA MET A 38 10.72 2.59 -12.75
C MET A 38 9.66 1.49 -12.65
N ASN A 39 9.75 0.68 -11.60
CA ASN A 39 8.65 -0.19 -11.21
C ASN A 39 7.52 0.65 -10.58
N TYR A 40 6.29 0.16 -10.70
CA TYR A 40 5.14 0.74 -10.01
C TYR A 40 4.34 -0.34 -9.31
N GLU A 41 3.73 0.03 -8.18
CA GLU A 41 2.67 -0.73 -7.54
C GLU A 41 1.53 0.24 -7.16
N VAL A 42 0.37 -0.31 -6.83
CA VAL A 42 -0.83 0.48 -6.50
C VAL A 42 -1.29 0.22 -5.09
N TYR A 43 -1.90 1.22 -4.48
CA TYR A 43 -2.59 1.07 -3.20
C TYR A 43 -4.00 1.64 -3.23
N MET A 44 -4.84 1.07 -2.37
CA MET A 44 -6.16 1.59 -2.05
C MET A 44 -6.24 2.07 -0.60
N VAL A 45 -7.04 3.09 -0.38
CA VAL A 45 -7.55 3.47 0.94
C VAL A 45 -8.99 2.92 1.00
N PRO A 46 -9.24 1.85 1.76
CA PRO A 46 -10.57 1.29 1.88
C PRO A 46 -11.47 2.23 2.69
N ASP A 47 -12.77 2.18 2.40
CA ASP A 47 -13.79 2.85 3.19
C ASP A 47 -14.58 1.81 4.01
N PRO A 48 -14.39 1.71 5.33
CA PRO A 48 -15.07 0.71 6.16
C PRO A 48 -16.52 1.09 6.54
N SER A 49 -17.08 2.19 6.02
CA SER A 49 -18.43 2.69 6.38
C SER A 49 -19.60 1.83 5.88
N ASN A 50 -19.36 0.64 5.32
CA ASN A 50 -20.34 -0.27 4.73
C ASN A 50 -21.15 0.26 3.53
N LYS A 51 -20.81 1.44 2.99
CA LYS A 51 -21.43 1.95 1.75
C LYS A 51 -21.18 1.06 0.52
N LYS A 52 -20.01 0.40 0.50
CA LYS A 52 -19.61 -0.59 -0.49
C LYS A 52 -18.95 -1.76 0.21
N SER A 53 -19.25 -2.97 -0.24
CA SER A 53 -18.57 -4.16 0.25
C SER A 53 -17.09 -4.16 -0.11
N ALA A 54 -16.28 -4.94 0.61
CA ALA A 54 -14.87 -5.15 0.28
C ALA A 54 -14.67 -5.59 -1.18
N LEU A 55 -15.52 -6.51 -1.65
CA LEU A 55 -15.53 -7.00 -3.03
C LEU A 55 -15.81 -5.89 -4.04
N GLN A 56 -16.77 -5.01 -3.76
CA GLN A 56 -17.08 -3.87 -4.64
C GLN A 56 -15.89 -2.89 -4.70
N GLN A 57 -15.26 -2.56 -3.57
CA GLN A 57 -14.14 -1.62 -3.55
C GLN A 57 -12.93 -2.15 -4.31
N VAL A 58 -12.58 -3.43 -4.12
CA VAL A 58 -11.48 -4.07 -4.88
C VAL A 58 -11.86 -4.26 -6.34
N GLY A 59 -13.09 -4.67 -6.63
CA GLY A 59 -13.59 -4.85 -7.99
C GLY A 59 -13.53 -3.57 -8.82
N GLU A 60 -13.94 -2.44 -8.24
CA GLU A 60 -13.85 -1.12 -8.90
C GLU A 60 -12.40 -0.70 -9.17
N LEU A 61 -11.49 -0.93 -8.22
CA LEU A 61 -10.06 -0.70 -8.40
C LEU A 61 -9.50 -1.54 -9.56
N VAL A 62 -9.74 -2.86 -9.54
CA VAL A 62 -9.20 -3.78 -10.54
C VAL A 62 -9.80 -3.50 -11.92
N PHE A 63 -11.11 -3.27 -11.98
CA PHE A 63 -11.80 -2.92 -13.22
C PHE A 63 -11.25 -1.61 -13.80
N GLY A 64 -11.15 -0.57 -12.97
CA GLY A 64 -10.64 0.75 -13.40
C GLY A 64 -9.22 0.68 -13.95
N LEU A 65 -8.33 -0.09 -13.32
CA LEU A 65 -6.97 -0.25 -13.83
C LEU A 65 -6.92 -1.11 -15.10
N SER A 66 -7.69 -2.21 -15.15
CA SER A 66 -7.71 -3.14 -16.29
C SER A 66 -8.28 -2.49 -17.54
N ASN A 67 -9.36 -1.71 -17.39
CA ASN A 67 -10.01 -0.98 -18.47
C ASN A 67 -9.07 0.03 -19.15
N GLU A 68 -8.06 0.49 -18.42
CA GLU A 68 -7.06 1.47 -18.87
C GLU A 68 -5.70 0.82 -19.25
N GLY A 69 -5.71 -0.49 -19.50
CA GLY A 69 -4.57 -1.24 -20.05
C GLY A 69 -3.56 -1.76 -19.01
N LEU A 70 -3.91 -1.73 -17.72
CA LEU A 70 -3.11 -2.31 -16.64
C LEU A 70 -3.83 -3.55 -16.08
N ALA A 71 -3.75 -4.69 -16.76
CA ALA A 71 -4.48 -5.90 -16.35
C ALA A 71 -3.72 -6.80 -15.35
N GLU A 72 -2.40 -6.67 -15.27
CA GLU A 72 -1.55 -7.53 -14.44
C GLU A 72 -0.96 -6.77 -13.25
N PHE A 73 -1.32 -7.21 -12.04
CA PHE A 73 -0.74 -6.71 -10.80
C PHE A 73 -0.05 -7.83 -10.04
N ARG A 74 1.21 -7.59 -9.69
CA ARG A 74 1.88 -8.44 -8.71
C ARG A 74 1.17 -8.37 -7.37
N ARG A 75 0.85 -7.14 -6.93
CA ARG A 75 0.36 -6.84 -5.60
C ARG A 75 -0.55 -5.61 -5.59
N ILE A 76 -1.58 -5.66 -4.75
CA ILE A 76 -2.35 -4.50 -4.32
C ILE A 76 -2.03 -4.25 -2.84
N TRP A 77 -1.75 -3.00 -2.50
CA TRP A 77 -1.57 -2.57 -1.12
C TRP A 77 -2.85 -1.98 -0.55
N ILE A 78 -3.20 -2.38 0.65
CA ILE A 78 -4.38 -1.89 1.37
C ILE A 78 -3.91 -1.00 2.51
N ARG A 79 -4.23 0.29 2.44
CA ARG A 79 -3.82 1.27 3.45
C ARG A 79 -4.78 1.27 4.63
N VAL A 80 -4.31 0.78 5.76
CA VAL A 80 -5.08 0.62 7.00
C VAL A 80 -4.52 1.61 8.02
N THR A 81 -5.07 2.81 8.00
CA THR A 81 -4.66 3.94 8.85
C THR A 81 -5.89 4.74 9.28
N ASP A 82 -5.67 5.78 10.08
CA ASP A 82 -6.72 6.74 10.50
C ASP A 82 -7.85 6.02 11.26
N PRO A 83 -7.61 5.56 12.50
CA PRO A 83 -8.55 4.74 13.27
C PRO A 83 -9.94 5.35 13.42
N LYS A 84 -10.05 6.68 13.35
CA LYS A 84 -11.31 7.43 13.42
C LYS A 84 -12.28 7.09 12.28
N LYS A 85 -11.78 6.60 11.15
CA LYS A 85 -12.63 6.14 10.03
C LYS A 85 -13.19 4.75 10.23
N TRP A 86 -12.65 3.97 11.17
CA TRP A 86 -13.00 2.57 11.38
C TRP A 86 -14.07 2.42 12.46
N SER A 87 -14.71 1.25 12.50
CA SER A 87 -15.63 0.93 13.58
C SER A 87 -14.87 0.83 14.90
N THR A 88 -15.51 1.17 16.02
CA THR A 88 -15.00 0.84 17.36
C THR A 88 -14.97 -0.67 17.62
N SER A 89 -15.71 -1.46 16.83
CA SER A 89 -15.66 -2.92 16.87
C SER A 89 -14.47 -3.46 16.07
N THR A 90 -13.37 -3.73 16.77
CA THR A 90 -12.16 -4.31 16.17
C THR A 90 -12.42 -5.65 15.47
N GLY A 91 -13.36 -6.46 15.98
CA GLY A 91 -13.80 -7.70 15.31
C GLY A 91 -14.48 -7.46 13.95
N SER A 92 -15.28 -6.40 13.82
CA SER A 92 -15.88 -6.03 12.53
C SER A 92 -14.82 -5.50 11.55
N ASN A 93 -13.86 -4.71 12.04
CA ASN A 93 -12.76 -4.23 11.22
C ASN A 93 -11.92 -5.38 10.67
N ARG A 94 -11.56 -6.37 11.52
CA ARG A 94 -10.82 -7.57 11.09
C ARG A 94 -11.56 -8.35 10.00
N ARG A 95 -12.86 -8.62 10.17
CA ARG A 95 -13.68 -9.28 9.14
C ARG A 95 -13.73 -8.51 7.82
N PHE A 96 -13.76 -7.17 7.89
CA PHE A 96 -13.74 -6.34 6.68
C PHE A 96 -12.38 -6.39 5.98
N LEU A 97 -11.28 -6.35 6.74
CA LEU A 97 -9.91 -6.51 6.22
C LEU A 97 -9.69 -7.89 5.59
N GLU A 98 -10.13 -8.97 6.23
CA GLU A 98 -10.06 -10.33 5.68
C GLU A 98 -10.74 -10.40 4.31
N ARG A 99 -11.96 -9.86 4.19
CA ARG A 99 -12.70 -9.80 2.92
C ARG A 99 -12.01 -8.95 1.85
N LEU A 100 -11.33 -7.87 2.25
CA LEU A 100 -10.54 -7.05 1.35
C LEU A 100 -9.32 -7.82 0.82
N PHE A 101 -8.62 -8.55 1.70
CA PHE A 101 -7.50 -9.38 1.31
C PHE A 101 -7.94 -10.52 0.40
N ASP A 102 -9.03 -11.22 0.71
CA ASP A 102 -9.54 -12.30 -0.13
C ASP A 102 -9.94 -11.78 -1.51
N ALA A 103 -10.64 -10.65 -1.58
CA ALA A 103 -10.99 -10.01 -2.85
C ALA A 103 -9.76 -9.53 -3.63
N ALA A 104 -8.71 -9.03 -2.97
CA ALA A 104 -7.48 -8.66 -3.65
C ALA A 104 -6.72 -9.88 -4.17
N ARG A 105 -6.78 -11.01 -3.44
CA ARG A 105 -6.06 -12.24 -3.80
C ARG A 105 -6.55 -12.85 -5.10
N THR A 106 -7.83 -12.71 -5.43
CA THR A 106 -8.39 -13.24 -6.68
C THR A 106 -7.81 -12.59 -7.94
N HIS A 107 -7.16 -11.42 -7.79
CA HIS A 107 -6.61 -10.64 -8.91
C HIS A 107 -5.09 -10.43 -8.84
N THR A 108 -4.42 -10.91 -7.78
CA THR A 108 -3.01 -10.63 -7.53
C THR A 108 -2.27 -11.86 -7.04
N ARG A 109 -0.94 -11.89 -7.21
CA ARG A 109 -0.09 -12.98 -6.68
C ARG A 109 0.27 -12.82 -5.22
N GLU A 110 0.25 -11.58 -4.72
CA GLU A 110 0.63 -11.19 -3.38
C GLU A 110 -0.27 -10.05 -2.92
N ILE A 111 -0.41 -9.85 -1.62
CA ILE A 111 -1.15 -8.71 -1.05
C ILE A 111 -0.22 -7.96 -0.10
N GLY A 112 -0.45 -6.66 0.03
CA GLY A 112 0.25 -5.85 1.01
C GLY A 112 -0.71 -5.05 1.89
N ILE A 113 -0.27 -4.74 3.11
CA ILE A 113 -0.88 -3.76 4.00
C ILE A 113 0.07 -2.57 4.18
N ILE A 114 -0.48 -1.36 4.22
CA ILE A 114 0.25 -0.15 4.59
C ILE A 114 -0.32 0.33 5.93
N THR A 115 0.49 0.32 6.99
CA THR A 115 0.04 0.71 8.33
C THR A 115 1.24 1.05 9.24
N ASN A 116 0.98 1.53 10.45
CA ASN A 116 1.95 1.57 11.55
C ASN A 116 1.41 0.71 12.71
N LYS A 117 2.23 0.53 13.75
CA LYS A 117 1.86 -0.34 14.88
C LYS A 117 0.63 0.18 15.64
N ASP A 118 0.55 1.49 15.87
CA ASP A 118 -0.50 2.09 16.69
C ASP A 118 -1.86 2.09 15.99
N ASP A 119 -1.90 2.44 14.70
CA ASP A 119 -3.10 2.37 13.87
C ASP A 119 -3.57 0.92 13.75
N PHE A 120 -2.65 -0.02 13.50
CA PHE A 120 -3.00 -1.43 13.43
C PHE A 120 -3.64 -1.90 14.75
N ILE A 121 -3.03 -1.60 15.90
CA ILE A 121 -3.56 -2.00 17.21
C ILE A 121 -4.94 -1.39 17.45
N GLN A 122 -5.13 -0.09 17.19
CA GLN A 122 -6.41 0.58 17.39
C GLN A 122 -7.51 0.03 16.47
N ILE A 123 -7.17 -0.30 15.22
CA ILE A 123 -8.14 -0.77 14.22
C ILE A 123 -8.48 -2.25 14.41
N THR A 124 -7.49 -3.10 14.68
CA THR A 124 -7.66 -4.57 14.69
C THR A 124 -7.69 -5.17 16.10
N GLY A 125 -7.35 -4.39 17.12
CA GLY A 125 -7.09 -4.89 18.47
C GLY A 125 -5.69 -5.49 18.64
N GLY A 126 -4.80 -5.34 17.64
CA GLY A 126 -3.43 -5.86 17.67
C GLY A 126 -3.32 -7.37 17.49
N VAL A 127 -4.44 -8.04 17.20
CA VAL A 127 -4.50 -9.49 17.01
C VAL A 127 -3.96 -9.86 15.63
N SER A 128 -3.22 -10.97 15.58
CA SER A 128 -2.82 -11.64 14.34
C SER A 128 -4.05 -11.90 13.43
N LEU A 129 -3.91 -11.64 12.13
CA LEU A 129 -4.94 -11.94 11.13
C LEU A 129 -4.76 -13.35 10.56
N GLY A 130 -3.74 -14.09 11.00
CA GLY A 130 -3.45 -15.45 10.56
C GLY A 130 -2.99 -15.52 9.09
N ARG A 131 -2.40 -14.44 8.57
CA ARG A 131 -2.02 -14.35 7.14
C ARG A 131 -0.52 -14.15 6.95
N SER A 132 0.16 -15.22 6.57
CA SER A 132 1.59 -15.16 6.19
C SER A 132 1.83 -14.61 4.79
N ASP A 133 0.79 -14.44 3.96
CA ASP A 133 0.90 -13.97 2.58
C ASP A 133 0.66 -12.45 2.41
N VAL A 134 0.37 -11.75 3.51
CA VAL A 134 0.21 -10.29 3.53
C VAL A 134 1.55 -9.65 3.90
N ARG A 135 2.07 -8.82 3.01
CA ARG A 135 3.35 -8.10 3.17
C ARG A 135 3.16 -6.75 3.85
N LEU A 136 4.18 -6.23 4.53
CA LEU A 136 4.08 -5.01 5.34
C LEU A 136 4.86 -3.83 4.72
N TRP A 137 4.14 -2.74 4.45
CA TRP A 137 4.71 -1.41 4.23
C TRP A 137 4.49 -0.56 5.49
N TYR A 138 5.51 -0.46 6.32
CA TYR A 138 5.44 0.25 7.59
C TYR A 138 5.48 1.76 7.39
N LEU A 139 4.64 2.49 8.12
CA LEU A 139 4.65 3.95 8.14
C LEU A 139 5.36 4.47 9.38
N GLU A 140 6.40 5.29 9.19
CA GLU A 140 6.97 6.09 10.26
C GLU A 140 6.27 7.44 10.37
N ASP A 141 6.29 8.00 11.57
CA ASP A 141 5.89 9.38 11.81
C ASP A 141 7.00 10.35 11.40
N GLY A 142 6.60 11.45 10.76
CA GLY A 142 7.51 12.55 10.39
C GLY A 142 8.51 12.18 9.29
N CYS A 143 9.73 12.71 9.42
CA CYS A 143 10.83 12.52 8.49
C CYS A 143 12.13 12.24 9.24
N ASP A 144 12.57 10.99 9.22
CA ASP A 144 13.83 10.57 9.82
C ASP A 144 14.63 9.69 8.85
N LYS A 145 15.72 10.23 8.32
CA LYS A 145 16.61 9.50 7.40
C LYS A 145 17.33 8.33 8.07
N LYS A 146 17.46 8.32 9.41
CA LYS A 146 18.04 7.18 10.14
C LYS A 146 17.15 5.95 10.07
N LYS A 147 15.88 6.11 9.71
CA LYS A 147 14.92 5.02 9.48
C LYS A 147 14.84 4.61 8.01
N ALA A 148 15.83 4.98 7.19
CA ALA A 148 15.90 4.59 5.77
C ALA A 148 16.50 3.20 5.53
N ASP A 149 16.46 2.33 6.54
CA ASP A 149 16.79 0.90 6.48
C ASP A 149 15.61 0.04 6.95
N LEU A 150 15.78 -1.29 6.91
CA LEU A 150 14.77 -2.27 7.34
C LEU A 150 15.26 -3.14 8.52
N GLU A 151 16.40 -2.83 9.14
CA GLU A 151 17.06 -3.72 10.11
C GLU A 151 16.36 -3.77 11.46
N TYR A 152 15.85 -2.63 11.92
CA TYR A 152 15.21 -2.52 13.23
C TYR A 152 13.69 -2.57 13.10
N PHE A 153 13.09 -3.69 13.51
CA PHE A 153 11.64 -3.85 13.51
C PHE A 153 11.16 -4.50 14.80
N ALA A 154 10.20 -3.88 15.47
CA ALA A 154 9.49 -4.49 16.58
C ALA A 154 8.28 -5.25 16.03
N PRO A 155 8.24 -6.59 16.14
CA PRO A 155 7.13 -7.38 15.61
C PRO A 155 5.77 -6.96 16.15
N PHE A 156 4.74 -7.08 15.31
CA PHE A 156 3.34 -6.88 15.67
C PHE A 156 2.42 -7.59 14.67
N GLY A 157 1.22 -7.97 15.10
CA GLY A 157 0.28 -8.70 14.24
C GLY A 157 0.89 -10.00 13.72
N ASP A 158 0.95 -10.14 12.40
CA ASP A 158 1.54 -11.30 11.70
C ASP A 158 3.01 -11.09 11.28
N TRP A 159 3.56 -9.89 11.49
CA TRP A 159 4.85 -9.50 10.88
C TRP A 159 6.00 -9.59 11.86
N ASN A 160 7.06 -10.26 11.42
CA ASN A 160 8.38 -10.29 12.06
C ASN A 160 9.44 -9.50 11.27
N ALA A 161 9.09 -8.98 10.11
CA ALA A 161 9.93 -8.13 9.26
C ALA A 161 9.05 -7.20 8.41
N MET A 162 9.66 -6.14 7.88
CA MET A 162 9.00 -5.21 6.95
C MET A 162 9.46 -5.46 5.51
N ASP A 163 8.56 -5.34 4.55
CA ASP A 163 8.88 -5.36 3.11
C ASP A 163 9.24 -3.97 2.59
N ALA A 164 8.69 -2.94 3.23
CA ALA A 164 8.93 -1.54 2.93
C ALA A 164 8.74 -0.70 4.18
N ARG A 165 9.40 0.46 4.22
CA ARG A 165 9.24 1.46 5.28
C ARG A 165 9.18 2.85 4.66
N GLN A 166 8.09 3.58 4.90
CA GLN A 166 8.00 5.01 4.63
C GLN A 166 8.63 5.77 5.78
N TYR A 167 9.79 6.38 5.55
CA TYR A 167 10.58 7.06 6.58
C TYR A 167 10.44 8.59 6.56
N CYS A 168 9.80 9.15 5.52
CA CYS A 168 9.57 10.59 5.41
C CYS A 168 8.33 10.91 4.59
N ALA A 169 7.43 11.72 5.15
CA ALA A 169 6.24 12.21 4.47
C ALA A 169 6.44 13.62 3.87
N ALA A 170 5.71 13.93 2.79
CA ALA A 170 5.61 15.26 2.20
C ALA A 170 6.95 15.94 1.82
N ALA A 171 7.94 15.17 1.40
CA ALA A 171 9.22 15.71 0.95
C ALA A 171 9.14 16.28 -0.47
N GLN A 172 9.85 17.37 -0.73
CA GLN A 172 10.00 17.93 -2.08
C GLN A 172 11.11 17.21 -2.85
N VAL A 173 10.77 16.62 -4.00
CA VAL A 173 11.72 15.99 -4.92
C VAL A 173 11.25 16.25 -6.35
N CYS A 174 12.10 16.77 -7.22
CA CYS A 174 11.75 17.01 -8.62
C CYS A 174 10.50 17.89 -8.83
N GLY A 175 10.26 18.86 -7.93
CA GLY A 175 9.04 19.69 -7.95
C GLY A 175 7.75 18.95 -7.57
N LEU A 176 7.86 17.72 -7.05
CA LEU A 176 6.75 16.91 -6.56
C LEU A 176 6.82 16.77 -5.04
N THR A 177 5.65 16.72 -4.42
CA THR A 177 5.51 16.31 -3.02
C THR A 177 5.39 14.79 -2.99
N VAL A 178 6.36 14.11 -2.37
CA VAL A 178 6.45 12.65 -2.31
C VAL A 178 6.63 12.15 -0.87
N ASN A 179 6.17 10.93 -0.63
CA ASN A 179 6.56 10.19 0.56
C ASN A 179 7.75 9.28 0.22
N LYS A 180 8.84 9.41 0.96
CA LYS A 180 10.07 8.63 0.74
C LYS A 180 10.01 7.33 1.51
N SER A 181 10.40 6.26 0.84
CA SER A 181 10.41 4.92 1.41
C SER A 181 11.66 4.16 1.00
N VAL A 182 12.06 3.22 1.85
CA VAL A 182 13.00 2.15 1.52
C VAL A 182 12.20 0.87 1.31
N VAL A 183 12.64 0.03 0.37
CA VAL A 183 11.96 -1.22 0.00
C VAL A 183 12.96 -2.37 -0.04
N SER A 184 12.52 -3.56 0.33
CA SER A 184 13.32 -4.78 0.26
C SER A 184 13.56 -5.18 -1.21
N PRO A 185 14.81 -5.43 -1.64
CA PRO A 185 15.10 -5.91 -3.00
C PRO A 185 14.39 -7.22 -3.36
N TRP A 186 14.14 -8.08 -2.37
CA TRP A 186 13.46 -9.37 -2.54
C TRP A 186 11.95 -9.19 -2.76
N SER A 187 11.39 -8.18 -2.11
CA SER A 187 9.96 -7.86 -2.18
C SER A 187 9.59 -7.08 -3.44
N PHE A 188 10.57 -6.39 -4.01
CA PHE A 188 10.45 -5.59 -5.23
C PHE A 188 11.64 -5.89 -6.16
N PRO A 189 11.65 -7.03 -6.88
CA PRO A 189 12.69 -7.32 -7.85
C PRO A 189 12.66 -6.22 -8.92
N ILE A 190 13.70 -5.41 -8.90
CA ILE A 190 13.91 -4.34 -9.87
C ILE A 190 14.24 -5.02 -11.19
N ARG A 191 13.51 -4.69 -12.26
CA ARG A 191 13.89 -5.15 -13.60
C ARG A 191 15.30 -4.61 -13.88
N LYS A 192 16.25 -5.51 -14.12
CA LYS A 192 17.60 -5.17 -14.56
C LYS A 192 17.54 -4.49 -15.93
#